data_AF-A0A9X9Q3G4-F1
#
_entry.id   AF-A0A9X9Q3G4-F1
#
_cell.length_a   1.000
_cell.length_b   1.000
_cell.length_c   1.000
_cell.angle_alpha   90.00
_cell.angle_beta   90.00
_cell.angle_gamma   90.00
#
_symmetry.space_group_name_H-M   'P 1'
#
loop_
_entity.id
_entity.type
_entity.pdbx_description
1 polymer ?
#
loop_
_entity_poly.entity_id
_entity_poly.type
_entity_poly.pdbx_seq_one_letter_code
_entity_poly.pdbx_strand_id
1 'polypeptide(L)'
;MKGGCVSQWKAAAGLLFCVMVFASAKRPVFTNHFLVELHKGGEEEARQVAAEHGFGVRKLPFTEGLYHFYHNGVAKAKRRRSLHHKQQLERDPRV
;
A
#
# COMPACT_ATOMS: atom_id res chain seq x y z
N MET A 1 40.80 -9.18 -27.15
CA MET A 1 39.42 -9.16 -26.59
C MET A 1 38.67 -8.03 -27.27
N LYS A 2 37.67 -8.34 -28.13
CA LYS A 2 36.89 -7.33 -28.86
C LYS A 2 35.86 -6.72 -27.91
N GLY A 3 36.21 -5.60 -27.27
CA GLY A 3 35.28 -4.81 -26.46
C GLY A 3 34.21 -4.22 -27.38
N GLY A 4 33.00 -4.78 -27.35
CA GLY A 4 31.87 -4.27 -28.10
C GLY A 4 31.54 -2.85 -27.65
N CYS A 5 31.82 -1.88 -28.51
CA CYS A 5 31.30 -0.52 -28.37
C CYS A 5 29.80 -0.59 -28.58
N VAL A 6 29.03 -0.76 -27.49
CA VAL A 6 27.60 -0.49 -27.53
C VAL A 6 27.48 0.96 -27.98
N SER A 7 26.93 1.17 -29.18
CA SER A 7 26.69 2.50 -29.74
C SER A 7 26.10 3.40 -28.65
N GLN A 8 26.75 4.53 -28.36
CA GLN A 8 26.34 5.43 -27.28
C GLN A 8 24.86 5.82 -27.38
N TRP A 9 24.30 5.87 -28.60
CA TRP A 9 22.88 6.07 -28.82
C TRP A 9 22.03 4.91 -28.29
N LYS A 10 22.41 3.65 -28.53
CA LYS A 10 21.67 2.49 -28.00
C LYS A 10 21.62 2.50 -26.47
N ALA A 11 22.71 2.87 -25.83
CA ALA A 11 22.76 3.03 -24.37
C ALA A 11 21.87 4.20 -23.89
N ALA A 12 21.95 5.37 -24.53
CA ALA A 12 21.13 6.53 -24.20
C ALA A 12 19.63 6.27 -24.41
N ALA A 13 19.25 5.60 -25.49
CA ALA A 13 17.88 5.21 -25.78
C ALA A 13 17.35 4.20 -24.75
N GLY A 14 18.18 3.22 -24.36
CA GLY A 14 17.85 2.29 -23.28
C GLY A 14 17.62 2.99 -21.95
N LEU A 15 18.50 3.93 -21.59
CA LEU A 15 18.35 4.73 -20.37
C LEU A 15 17.08 5.58 -20.39
N LEU A 16 16.80 6.26 -21.50
CA LEU A 16 15.60 7.09 -21.66
C LEU A 16 14.33 6.24 -21.54
N PHE A 17 14.31 5.06 -22.16
CA PHE A 17 13.21 4.11 -22.04
C PHE A 17 13.00 3.67 -20.58
N CYS A 18 14.07 3.29 -19.87
CA CYS A 18 13.99 2.95 -18.45
C CYS A 18 13.41 4.12 -17.63
N VAL A 19 13.90 5.34 -17.81
CA VAL A 19 13.39 6.53 -17.10
C VAL A 19 11.90 6.76 -17.38
N MET A 20 11.45 6.62 -18.62
CA MET A 20 10.03 6.76 -18.97
C MET A 20 9.16 5.68 -18.34
N VAL A 21 9.63 4.43 -18.32
CA VAL A 21 8.93 3.31 -17.66
C VAL A 21 8.76 3.58 -16.16
N PHE A 22 9.84 3.97 -15.46
CA PHE A 22 9.77 4.29 -14.03
C PHE A 22 8.94 5.54 -13.72
N ALA A 23 9.01 6.57 -14.57
CA ALA A 23 8.20 7.78 -14.42
C ALA A 23 6.69 7.54 -14.63
N SER A 24 6.34 6.52 -15.43
CA SER A 24 4.96 6.12 -15.69
C SER A 24 4.36 5.23 -14.59
N ALA A 25 5.15 4.82 -13.59
CA ALA A 25 4.66 4.04 -12.47
C ALA A 25 3.46 4.74 -11.82
N LYS A 26 2.30 4.06 -11.82
CA LYS A 26 1.07 4.60 -11.23
C LYS A 26 1.33 4.90 -9.76
N ARG A 27 1.09 6.14 -9.36
CA ARG A 27 1.18 6.54 -7.95
C ARG A 27 0.16 5.72 -7.15
N PRO A 28 0.53 5.16 -5.98
CA PRO A 28 -0.41 4.42 -5.16
C PRO A 28 -1.60 5.30 -4.79
N VAL A 29 -2.80 4.72 -4.89
CA VAL A 29 -4.06 5.37 -4.53
C VAL A 29 -4.50 4.78 -3.21
N PHE A 30 -4.56 5.61 -2.17
CA PHE A 30 -5.01 5.17 -0.86
C PHE A 30 -6.48 5.55 -0.68
N THR A 31 -7.33 4.55 -0.48
CA THR A 31 -8.80 4.65 -0.57
C THR A 31 -9.51 4.65 0.78
N ASN A 32 -8.77 4.78 1.90
CA ASN A 32 -9.26 4.53 3.28
C ASN A 32 -9.80 3.12 3.51
N HIS A 33 -9.40 2.17 2.67
CA HIS A 33 -9.70 0.76 2.83
C HIS A 33 -8.38 0.02 2.87
N PHE A 34 -8.16 -0.72 3.96
CA PHE A 34 -6.92 -1.44 4.21
C PHE A 34 -7.24 -2.91 4.48
N LEU A 35 -6.46 -3.77 3.85
CA LEU A 35 -6.37 -5.17 4.22
C LEU A 35 -5.35 -5.25 5.36
N VAL A 36 -5.78 -5.76 6.50
CA VAL A 36 -4.98 -5.86 7.72
C VAL A 36 -4.92 -7.32 8.13
N GLU A 37 -3.70 -7.82 8.30
CA GLU A 37 -3.44 -9.12 8.89
C GLU A 37 -3.10 -8.90 10.36
N LEU A 38 -3.67 -9.71 11.25
CA LEU A 38 -3.28 -9.67 12.65
C LEU A 38 -2.41 -10.87 12.99
N HIS A 39 -1.30 -10.61 13.68
CA HIS A 39 -0.37 -11.64 14.09
C HIS A 39 -0.97 -12.60 15.14
N LYS A 40 -1.87 -12.09 15.99
CA LYS A 40 -2.53 -12.82 17.06
C LYS A 40 -3.97 -12.32 17.21
N GLY A 41 -4.79 -13.15 17.86
CA GLY A 41 -6.17 -12.86 18.18
C GLY A 41 -7.16 -13.06 17.05
N GLY A 42 -8.43 -12.87 17.41
CA GLY A 42 -9.57 -13.04 16.51
C GLY A 42 -10.27 -11.71 16.23
N GLU A 43 -11.55 -11.80 15.86
CA GLU A 43 -12.34 -10.64 15.46
C GLU A 43 -12.42 -9.54 16.53
N GLU A 44 -12.38 -9.92 17.81
CA GLU A 44 -12.38 -8.98 18.93
C GLU A 44 -11.12 -8.10 18.96
N GLU A 45 -9.94 -8.68 18.73
CA GLU A 45 -8.69 -7.93 18.66
C GLU A 45 -8.68 -7.01 17.44
N ALA A 46 -9.20 -7.50 16.30
CA ALA A 46 -9.37 -6.66 15.12
C ALA A 46 -10.30 -5.47 15.35
N ARG A 47 -11.39 -5.67 16.09
CA ARG A 47 -12.31 -4.59 16.45
C ARG A 47 -11.65 -3.58 17.40
N GLN A 48 -10.87 -4.06 18.35
CA GLN A 48 -10.11 -3.21 19.26
C GLN A 48 -9.09 -2.35 18.50
N VAL A 49 -8.23 -2.98 17.68
CA VAL A 49 -7.23 -2.26 16.86
C VAL A 49 -7.93 -1.25 15.95
N ALA A 50 -8.99 -1.65 15.25
CA ALA A 50 -9.73 -0.75 14.38
C ALA A 50 -10.26 0.47 15.15
N ALA A 51 -10.87 0.26 16.32
CA ALA A 51 -11.40 1.35 17.14
C ALA A 51 -10.31 2.33 17.62
N GLU A 52 -9.17 1.82 18.08
CA GLU A 52 -8.03 2.63 18.54
C GLU A 52 -7.47 3.53 17.42
N HIS A 53 -7.53 3.06 16.17
CA HIS A 53 -7.07 3.81 15.00
C HIS A 53 -8.21 4.53 14.25
N GLY A 54 -9.43 4.53 14.78
CA GLY A 54 -10.58 5.25 14.21
C GLY A 54 -11.18 4.63 12.95
N PHE A 55 -11.07 3.32 12.79
CA PHE A 55 -11.62 2.53 11.68
C PHE A 55 -12.85 1.72 12.08
N GLY A 56 -13.71 1.43 11.11
CA GLY A 56 -14.62 0.29 11.16
C GLY A 56 -13.91 -0.98 10.68
N VAL A 57 -14.40 -2.14 11.12
CA VAL A 57 -13.83 -3.46 10.79
C VAL A 57 -14.86 -4.38 10.16
N ARG A 58 -14.41 -5.26 9.25
CA ARG A 58 -15.19 -6.38 8.72
C ARG A 58 -14.30 -7.60 8.56
N LYS A 59 -14.73 -8.76 9.07
CA LYS A 59 -14.06 -10.04 8.84
C LYS A 59 -14.22 -10.47 7.38
N LEU A 60 -13.13 -10.95 6.78
CA LEU A 60 -13.17 -11.48 5.41
C LEU A 60 -13.63 -12.95 5.44
N PRO A 61 -14.59 -13.37 4.61
CA PRO A 61 -15.20 -14.69 4.71
C PRO A 61 -14.30 -15.83 4.19
N PHE A 62 -13.22 -15.50 3.49
CA PHE A 62 -12.37 -16.46 2.77
C PHE A 62 -11.04 -16.76 3.46
N THR A 63 -10.81 -16.22 4.65
CA THR A 63 -9.49 -16.24 5.30
C THR A 63 -9.61 -15.99 6.80
N GLU A 64 -8.73 -16.62 7.57
CA GLU A 64 -8.57 -16.38 9.00
C GLU A 64 -7.47 -15.34 9.23
N GLY A 65 -7.63 -14.46 10.22
CA GLY A 65 -6.63 -13.44 10.57
C GLY A 65 -6.59 -12.20 9.66
N LEU A 66 -7.27 -12.19 8.51
CA LEU A 66 -7.38 -10.99 7.67
C LEU A 66 -8.71 -10.25 7.85
N TYR A 67 -8.59 -8.94 7.99
CA TYR A 67 -9.68 -8.02 8.27
C TYR A 67 -9.65 -6.83 7.31
N HIS A 68 -10.84 -6.35 6.96
CA HIS A 68 -11.02 -5.14 6.19
C HIS A 68 -11.24 -3.96 7.13
N PHE A 69 -10.27 -3.06 7.19
CA PHE A 69 -10.35 -1.81 7.93
C PHE A 69 -10.80 -0.71 6.99
N TYR A 70 -11.85 0.01 7.35
CA TYR A 70 -12.43 1.06 6.52
C TYR A 70 -12.76 2.32 7.31
N HIS A 71 -12.61 3.47 6.68
CA HIS A 71 -12.95 4.75 7.29
C HIS A 71 -13.84 5.59 6.35
N ASN A 72 -15.03 5.97 6.83
CA ASN A 72 -16.06 6.65 6.03
C ASN A 72 -15.86 8.17 5.94
N GLY A 73 -14.98 8.76 6.76
CA GLY A 73 -14.91 10.21 7.00
C GLY A 73 -14.04 11.04 6.07
N VAL A 74 -13.39 10.49 5.03
CA VAL A 74 -12.51 11.29 4.15
C VAL A 74 -13.00 11.32 2.70
N ALA A 75 -13.29 12.54 2.21
CA ALA A 75 -13.65 12.78 0.81
C ALA A 75 -12.63 12.16 -0.15
N LYS A 76 -13.13 11.37 -1.12
CA LYS A 76 -12.36 10.50 -2.05
C LYS A 76 -11.32 11.21 -2.93
N ALA A 77 -11.28 12.54 -2.91
CA ALA A 77 -10.52 13.34 -3.87
C ALA A 77 -9.02 13.56 -3.55
N LYS A 78 -8.55 13.36 -2.30
CA LYS A 78 -7.11 13.56 -1.96
C LYS A 78 -6.35 12.25 -1.83
N ARG A 79 -5.69 11.86 -2.93
CA ARG A 79 -4.91 10.62 -3.17
C ARG A 79 -3.86 10.24 -2.10
N ARG A 80 -3.49 11.13 -1.17
CA ARG A 80 -2.43 10.92 -0.16
C ARG A 80 -2.89 11.06 1.30
N ARG A 81 -4.14 11.42 1.60
CA ARG A 81 -4.55 11.71 2.99
C ARG A 81 -4.55 10.47 3.89
N SER A 82 -4.90 9.31 3.36
CA SER A 82 -4.92 8.08 4.14
C SER A 82 -3.55 7.39 4.25
N LEU A 83 -2.48 8.01 3.74
CA LEU A 83 -1.11 7.57 4.02
C LEU A 83 -0.81 7.62 5.51
N HIS A 84 -1.30 8.66 6.20
CA HIS A 84 -1.09 8.79 7.64
C HIS A 84 -1.76 7.63 8.39
N HIS A 85 -3.02 7.32 8.06
CA HIS A 85 -3.73 6.21 8.70
C HIS A 85 -3.07 4.86 8.40
N LYS A 86 -2.55 4.67 7.18
CA LYS A 86 -1.74 3.51 6.83
C LYS A 86 -0.50 3.41 7.73
N GLN A 87 0.27 4.48 7.83
CA GLN A 87 1.51 4.52 8.62
C GLN A 87 1.24 4.31 10.12
N GLN A 88 0.09 4.73 10.63
CA GLN A 88 -0.32 4.47 12.01
C GLN A 88 -0.60 2.98 12.24
N LEU A 89 -1.33 2.34 11.32
CA LEU A 89 -1.58 0.90 11.37
C LEU A 89 -0.27 0.09 11.25
N GLU A 90 0.63 0.44 10.33
CA GLU A 90 1.92 -0.25 10.15
C GLU A 90 2.87 -0.12 11.37
N ARG A 91 2.59 0.78 12.31
CA ARG A 91 3.35 0.93 13.56
C ARG A 91 2.77 0.12 14.71
N ASP A 92 1.55 -0.39 14.56
CA ASP A 92 0.91 -1.19 15.59
C ASP A 92 1.54 -2.59 15.61
N PRO A 93 2.04 -3.06 16.77
CA PRO A 93 2.72 -4.36 16.84
C PRO A 93 1.79 -5.57 16.62
N ARG A 94 0.47 -5.35 16.56
CA ARG A 94 -0.51 -6.41 16.30
C ARG A 94 -0.74 -6.64 14.80
N VAL A 95 -0.37 -5.67 13.96
CA VAL A 95 -0.60 -5.59 12.50
C VAL A 95 0.68 -5.92 11.73
#